data_AF-A0A938WCX6-F1
#
_entry.id   AF-A0A938WCX6-F1
#
_cell.length_a   1.000
_cell.length_b   1.000
_cell.length_c   1.000
_cell.angle_alpha   90.00
_cell.angle_beta   90.00
_cell.angle_gamma   90.00
#
_symmetry.space_group_name_H-M   'P 1'
#
loop_
_entity.id
_entity.type
_entity.pdbx_description
1 polymer ?
#
loop_
_entity_poly.entity_id
_entity_poly.type
_entity_poly.pdbx_seq_one_letter_code
_entity_poly.pdbx_strand_id
1 'polypeptide(L)'
;MALLVQKFGGTSVAEVERIQAVARRIAASRQAGHDLVIVVSAMGHTTDELTGLALAISSNPAQREMDMLLATGEQVSIALLAMALQALGVPAVSMTGPQVGILTESTHGRARILDIRTDRLQRLLEEGNVVVVAGFQGTSNSLSGVPEITTLGRGGSDTSAVALAAALGADACEIYTDVPGVLTTDPRKVPNAQLMDTVTCNEMLELASLGAAVLHPRAVEIARNYGVPLRVRSSWSEEPGTLLTSSASSRRGSGEGLELGKPVDGAELDTAQAVLALAHVPDQ
;
A
#
# COMPACT_ATOMS: atom_id res chain seq x y z
N MET A 1 -1.02 -5.50 22.61
CA MET A 1 -1.21 -4.22 21.90
C MET A 1 -0.15 -4.18 20.82
N ALA A 2 -0.57 -4.08 19.57
CA ALA A 2 0.32 -4.06 18.41
C ALA A 2 -0.07 -2.86 17.53
N LEU A 3 0.90 -2.26 16.85
CA LEU A 3 0.69 -1.22 15.85
C LEU A 3 0.55 -1.90 14.48
N LEU A 4 -0.64 -1.80 13.89
CA LEU A 4 -0.93 -2.38 12.58
C LEU A 4 -1.17 -1.27 11.55
N VAL A 5 -0.56 -1.42 10.38
CA VAL A 5 -0.92 -0.64 9.20
C VAL A 5 -1.80 -1.50 8.30
N GLN A 6 -3.03 -1.08 8.03
CA GLN A 6 -3.97 -1.83 7.19
C GLN A 6 -4.31 -1.04 5.94
N LYS A 7 -4.08 -1.62 4.76
CA LYS A 7 -4.44 -1.00 3.48
C LYS A 7 -5.68 -1.64 2.90
N PHE A 8 -6.63 -0.83 2.44
CA PHE A 8 -7.81 -1.29 1.71
C PHE A 8 -7.77 -0.78 0.26
N GLY A 9 -7.91 -1.69 -0.70
CA GLY A 9 -7.97 -1.36 -2.12
C GLY A 9 -9.28 -0.69 -2.53
N GLY A 10 -9.34 -0.15 -3.75
CA GLY A 10 -10.53 0.59 -4.22
C GLY A 10 -11.80 -0.26 -4.27
N THR A 11 -11.69 -1.55 -4.59
CA THR A 11 -12.81 -2.50 -4.55
C THR A 11 -13.31 -2.77 -3.13
N SER A 12 -12.43 -2.69 -2.13
CA SER A 12 -12.78 -2.82 -0.71
C SER A 12 -13.58 -1.63 -0.17
N VAL A 13 -13.54 -0.48 -0.86
CA VAL A 13 -14.22 0.77 -0.46
C VAL A 13 -15.09 1.36 -1.58
N ALA A 14 -15.51 0.52 -2.55
CA ALA A 14 -16.19 0.99 -3.75
C ALA A 14 -17.58 1.61 -3.50
N GLU A 15 -18.27 1.15 -2.46
CA GLU A 15 -19.65 1.55 -2.13
C GLU A 15 -19.77 1.83 -0.63
N VAL A 16 -20.84 2.52 -0.22
CA VAL A 16 -21.05 2.91 1.19
C VAL A 16 -21.12 1.68 2.10
N GLU A 17 -21.79 0.62 1.66
CA GLU A 17 -21.92 -0.65 2.38
C GLU A 17 -20.55 -1.30 2.59
N ARG A 18 -19.65 -1.18 1.60
CA ARG A 18 -18.27 -1.67 1.68
C ARG A 18 -17.45 -0.85 2.67
N ILE A 19 -17.55 0.47 2.62
CA ILE A 19 -16.92 1.37 3.59
C ILE A 19 -17.39 1.03 5.02
N GLN A 20 -18.69 0.81 5.22
CA GLN A 20 -19.23 0.41 6.52
C GLN A 20 -18.71 -0.97 6.98
N ALA A 21 -18.57 -1.93 6.06
CA ALA A 21 -17.98 -3.23 6.37
C ALA A 21 -16.51 -3.11 6.79
N VAL A 22 -15.72 -2.31 6.07
CA VAL A 22 -14.33 -2.00 6.42
C VAL A 22 -14.26 -1.30 7.78
N ALA A 23 -15.13 -0.32 8.04
CA ALA A 23 -15.19 0.38 9.33
C ALA A 23 -15.49 -0.59 10.50
N ARG A 24 -16.41 -1.54 10.33
CA ARG A 24 -16.69 -2.58 11.33
C ARG A 24 -15.48 -3.47 11.59
N ARG A 25 -14.75 -3.87 10.55
CA ARG A 25 -13.51 -4.65 10.69
C ARG A 25 -12.44 -3.89 11.47
N ILE A 26 -12.23 -2.62 11.13
CA ILE A 26 -11.28 -1.74 11.83
C ILE A 26 -11.70 -1.56 13.30
N ALA A 27 -12.99 -1.35 13.57
CA ALA A 27 -13.52 -1.24 14.92
C ALA A 27 -13.27 -2.50 15.76
N ALA A 28 -13.44 -3.69 15.16
CA ALA A 28 -13.13 -4.96 15.82
C ALA A 28 -11.62 -5.09 16.14
N SER A 29 -10.75 -4.71 15.20
CA SER A 29 -9.30 -4.68 15.42
C SER A 29 -8.91 -3.70 16.54
N ARG A 30 -9.55 -2.53 16.60
CA ARG A 30 -9.35 -1.55 17.67
C ARG A 30 -9.81 -2.09 19.03
N GLN A 31 -10.95 -2.78 19.08
CA GLN A 31 -11.48 -3.43 20.28
C GLN A 31 -10.57 -4.56 20.79
N ALA A 32 -9.84 -5.23 19.90
CA ALA A 32 -8.81 -6.19 20.27
C ALA A 32 -7.54 -5.53 20.87
N GLY A 33 -7.52 -4.19 20.98
CA GLY A 33 -6.43 -3.44 21.61
C GLY A 33 -5.25 -3.19 20.67
N HIS A 34 -5.50 -3.04 19.37
CA HIS A 34 -4.49 -2.62 18.40
C HIS A 34 -4.55 -1.11 18.16
N ASP A 35 -3.38 -0.50 17.92
CA ASP A 35 -3.27 0.84 17.36
C ASP A 35 -3.23 0.73 15.84
N LEU A 36 -3.97 1.61 15.16
CA LEU A 36 -4.31 1.39 13.75
C LEU A 36 -4.03 2.62 12.90
N VAL A 37 -3.24 2.40 11.85
CA VAL A 37 -3.11 3.32 10.71
C VAL A 37 -3.73 2.65 9.51
N ILE A 38 -4.72 3.30 8.92
CA ILE A 38 -5.50 2.76 7.81
C ILE A 38 -5.13 3.51 6.55
N VAL A 39 -4.69 2.83 5.50
CA VAL A 39 -4.43 3.42 4.19
C VAL A 39 -5.55 3.02 3.24
N VAL A 40 -6.14 3.97 2.53
CA VAL A 40 -7.18 3.67 1.54
C VAL A 40 -6.84 4.23 0.16
N SER A 41 -7.17 3.46 -0.86
CA SER A 41 -7.21 3.91 -2.26
C SER A 41 -8.51 4.67 -2.56
N ALA A 42 -8.58 5.30 -3.73
CA ALA A 42 -9.82 5.86 -4.25
C ALA A 42 -10.92 4.79 -4.39
N MET A 43 -12.18 5.18 -4.25
CA MET A 43 -13.34 4.28 -4.35
C MET A 43 -13.45 3.66 -5.75
N GLY A 44 -13.60 2.33 -5.82
CA GLY A 44 -13.95 1.62 -7.05
C GLY A 44 -13.05 1.99 -8.24
N HIS A 45 -13.65 2.57 -9.28
CA HIS A 45 -12.98 2.98 -10.52
C HIS A 45 -12.72 4.49 -10.60
N THR A 46 -12.84 5.25 -9.50
CA THR A 46 -12.72 6.71 -9.52
C THR A 46 -11.39 7.20 -10.11
N THR A 47 -10.27 6.53 -9.84
CA THR A 47 -8.97 6.90 -10.44
C THR A 47 -8.98 6.80 -11.97
N ASP A 48 -9.63 5.76 -12.52
CA ASP A 48 -9.74 5.56 -13.96
C ASP A 48 -10.71 6.58 -14.58
N GLU A 49 -11.82 6.88 -13.91
CA GLU A 49 -12.79 7.91 -14.32
C GLU A 49 -12.15 9.31 -14.38
N LEU A 50 -11.41 9.70 -13.33
CA LEU A 50 -10.69 10.98 -13.27
C LEU A 50 -9.63 11.05 -14.37
N THR A 51 -8.91 9.96 -14.62
CA THR A 51 -7.95 9.88 -15.72
C THR A 51 -8.65 10.05 -17.08
N GLY A 52 -9.80 9.41 -17.27
CA GLY A 52 -10.62 9.54 -18.47
C GLY A 52 -11.08 10.98 -18.73
N LEU A 53 -11.53 11.68 -17.68
CA LEU A 53 -11.92 13.10 -17.77
C LEU A 53 -10.75 14.00 -18.18
N ALA A 54 -9.57 13.79 -17.58
CA ALA A 54 -8.37 14.54 -17.94
C ALA A 54 -7.98 14.32 -19.42
N LEU A 55 -8.03 13.06 -19.88
CA LEU A 55 -7.71 12.70 -21.27
C LEU A 55 -8.75 13.22 -22.28
N ALA A 56 -10.00 13.37 -21.87
CA ALA A 56 -11.04 14.00 -22.69
C ALA A 56 -10.82 15.51 -22.87
N ILE A 57 -10.13 16.17 -21.93
CA ILE A 57 -9.77 17.59 -22.01
C ILE A 57 -8.47 17.79 -22.81
N SER A 58 -7.46 16.97 -22.56
CA SER A 58 -6.15 17.04 -23.21
C SER A 58 -5.59 15.64 -23.43
N SER A 59 -5.10 15.35 -24.63
CA SER A 59 -4.41 14.08 -24.93
C SER A 59 -3.06 13.93 -24.22
N ASN A 60 -2.51 15.02 -23.67
CA ASN A 60 -1.28 15.04 -22.90
C ASN A 60 -1.41 16.02 -21.73
N PRO A 61 -2.20 15.68 -20.69
CA PRO A 61 -2.40 16.54 -19.54
C PRO A 61 -1.07 16.70 -18.77
N ALA A 62 -0.85 17.90 -18.22
CA ALA A 62 0.35 18.16 -17.42
C ALA A 62 0.36 17.25 -16.18
N GLN A 63 1.48 16.55 -15.94
CA GLN A 63 1.57 15.56 -14.86
C GLN A 63 1.34 16.15 -13.46
N ARG A 64 1.73 17.41 -13.25
CA ARG A 64 1.40 18.16 -12.03
C ARG A 64 -0.10 18.23 -11.79
N GLU A 65 -0.87 18.60 -12.82
CA GLU A 65 -2.33 18.69 -12.71
C GLU A 65 -3.00 17.32 -12.62
N MET A 66 -2.38 16.29 -13.21
CA MET A 66 -2.81 14.91 -12.98
C MET A 66 -2.65 14.52 -11.51
N ASP A 67 -1.53 14.85 -10.87
CA ASP A 67 -1.33 14.57 -9.45
C ASP A 67 -2.36 15.30 -8.57
N MET A 68 -2.62 16.57 -8.89
CA MET A 68 -3.67 17.37 -8.23
C MET A 68 -5.05 16.72 -8.38
N LEU A 69 -5.40 16.27 -9.59
CA LEU A 69 -6.70 15.67 -9.88
C LEU A 69 -6.86 14.32 -9.19
N LEU A 70 -5.91 13.40 -9.39
CA LEU A 70 -6.04 12.02 -8.92
C LEU A 70 -6.05 11.93 -7.39
N ALA A 71 -5.27 12.77 -6.70
CA ALA A 71 -5.24 12.81 -5.23
C ALA A 71 -6.60 13.11 -4.58
N THR A 72 -7.54 13.69 -5.33
CA THR A 72 -8.91 13.94 -4.82
C THR A 72 -9.70 12.65 -4.58
N GLY A 73 -9.41 11.57 -5.33
CA GLY A 73 -10.09 10.30 -5.19
C GLY A 73 -9.85 9.64 -3.83
N GLU A 74 -8.59 9.60 -3.37
CA GLU A 74 -8.28 9.11 -2.03
C GLU A 74 -8.80 10.05 -0.94
N GLN A 75 -8.83 11.37 -1.17
CA GLN A 75 -9.35 12.34 -0.19
C GLN A 75 -10.83 12.10 0.15
N VAL A 76 -11.65 11.77 -0.85
CA VAL A 76 -13.06 11.38 -0.63
C VAL A 76 -13.12 10.12 0.23
N SER A 77 -12.31 9.12 -0.10
CA SER A 77 -12.32 7.80 0.55
C SER A 77 -11.93 7.87 2.02
N ILE A 78 -10.87 8.63 2.36
CA ILE A 78 -10.42 8.78 3.76
C ILE A 78 -11.45 9.50 4.61
N ALA A 79 -12.13 10.50 4.05
CA ALA A 79 -13.12 11.29 4.76
C ALA A 79 -14.35 10.44 5.08
N LEU A 80 -14.87 9.71 4.08
CA LEU A 80 -16.01 8.81 4.26
C LEU A 80 -15.72 7.70 5.26
N LEU A 81 -14.54 7.08 5.20
CA LEU A 81 -14.17 6.02 6.14
C LEU A 81 -13.99 6.56 7.57
N ALA A 82 -13.38 7.73 7.74
CA ALA A 82 -13.27 8.37 9.04
C ALA A 82 -14.65 8.68 9.64
N MET A 83 -15.59 9.21 8.85
CA MET A 83 -16.98 9.42 9.28
C MET A 83 -17.68 8.11 9.67
N ALA A 84 -17.47 7.03 8.90
CA ALA A 84 -18.04 5.73 9.21
C ALA A 84 -17.51 5.15 10.54
N LEU A 85 -16.22 5.32 10.82
CA LEU A 85 -15.62 4.94 12.11
C LEU A 85 -16.18 5.76 13.27
N GLN A 86 -16.28 7.08 13.10
CA GLN A 86 -16.85 7.98 14.10
C GLN A 86 -18.32 7.63 14.40
N ALA A 87 -19.11 7.27 13.39
CA ALA A 87 -20.49 6.81 13.57
C ALA A 87 -20.59 5.50 14.37
N LEU A 88 -19.54 4.67 14.38
CA LEU A 88 -19.42 3.47 15.22
C LEU A 88 -18.85 3.78 16.62
N GLY A 89 -18.64 5.06 16.96
CA GLY A 89 -18.04 5.47 18.23
C GLY A 89 -16.53 5.26 18.31
N VAL A 90 -15.85 5.02 17.18
CA VAL A 90 -14.39 4.88 17.11
C VAL A 90 -13.78 6.26 16.77
N PRO A 91 -12.96 6.85 17.66
CA PRO A 91 -12.24 8.08 17.34
C PRO A 91 -11.35 7.87 16.12
N ALA A 92 -11.54 8.67 15.08
CA ALA A 92 -10.79 8.54 13.83
C ALA A 92 -10.52 9.90 13.20
N VAL A 93 -9.34 10.04 12.58
CA VAL A 93 -8.90 11.27 11.92
C VAL A 93 -8.36 10.93 10.53
N SER A 94 -8.90 11.58 9.49
CA SER A 94 -8.40 11.44 8.12
C SER A 94 -7.24 12.39 7.84
N MET A 95 -6.22 11.92 7.12
CA MET A 95 -5.03 12.72 6.77
C MET A 95 -4.60 12.47 5.32
N THR A 96 -4.30 13.54 4.59
CA THR A 96 -3.64 13.45 3.27
C THR A 96 -2.16 13.10 3.40
N GLY A 97 -1.52 12.62 2.32
CA GLY A 97 -0.08 12.37 2.29
C GLY A 97 0.77 13.55 2.79
N PRO A 98 0.52 14.79 2.34
CA PRO A 98 1.17 15.99 2.88
C PRO A 98 0.92 16.22 4.38
N GLN A 99 -0.30 15.97 4.88
CA GLN A 99 -0.63 16.14 6.29
C GLN A 99 0.05 15.10 7.20
N VAL A 100 0.28 13.90 6.67
CA VAL A 100 1.06 12.84 7.33
C VAL A 100 2.55 13.16 7.31
N GLY A 101 3.03 13.89 6.29
CA GLY A 101 4.44 14.22 6.11
C GLY A 101 5.18 13.23 5.22
N ILE A 102 4.50 12.61 4.24
CA ILE A 102 5.11 11.75 3.23
C ILE A 102 5.87 12.64 2.23
N LEU A 103 7.18 12.74 2.36
CA LEU A 103 8.05 13.51 1.49
C LEU A 103 8.47 12.67 0.29
N THR A 104 8.38 13.25 -0.90
CA THR A 104 8.73 12.57 -2.15
C THR A 104 9.69 13.39 -3.01
N GLU A 105 10.24 12.74 -4.04
CA GLU A 105 10.82 13.43 -5.19
C GLU A 105 9.79 14.36 -5.88
N SER A 106 10.27 15.33 -6.66
CA SER A 106 9.42 16.27 -7.41
C SER A 106 8.89 15.73 -8.74
N THR A 107 9.16 14.46 -9.07
CA THR A 107 8.69 13.87 -10.34
C THR A 107 7.23 13.44 -10.21
N HIS A 108 6.34 14.23 -10.78
CA HIS A 108 4.90 13.95 -10.80
C HIS A 108 4.55 12.63 -11.52
N GLY A 109 3.46 12.00 -11.10
CA GLY A 109 2.91 10.75 -11.65
C GLY A 109 3.62 9.46 -11.22
N ARG A 110 4.83 9.54 -10.64
CA ARG A 110 5.64 8.37 -10.24
C ARG A 110 6.71 8.72 -9.20
N ALA A 111 6.39 9.62 -8.29
CA ALA A 111 7.34 10.07 -7.28
C ALA A 111 7.76 8.90 -6.37
N ARG A 112 8.99 8.95 -5.90
CA ARG A 112 9.51 8.02 -4.88
C ARG A 112 9.46 8.67 -3.50
N ILE A 113 9.09 7.91 -2.49
CA ILE A 113 9.10 8.35 -1.10
C ILE A 113 10.55 8.46 -0.64
N LEU A 114 10.91 9.66 -0.20
CA LEU A 114 12.23 9.97 0.36
C LEU A 114 12.22 9.74 1.87
N ASP A 115 11.19 10.22 2.55
CA ASP A 115 11.09 10.22 4.01
C ASP A 115 9.62 10.35 4.45
N ILE A 116 9.30 9.93 5.67
CA ILE A 116 7.98 10.09 6.29
C ILE A 116 8.15 10.66 7.70
N ARG A 117 7.64 11.87 7.93
CA ARG A 117 7.69 12.54 9.24
C ARG A 117 6.53 12.11 10.14
N THR A 118 6.76 11.12 10.98
CA THR A 118 5.68 10.43 11.73
C THR A 118 5.17 11.16 12.97
N ASP A 119 5.76 12.29 13.39
CA ASP A 119 5.48 12.94 14.69
C ASP A 119 3.99 13.27 14.92
N ARG A 120 3.30 13.74 13.87
CA ARG A 120 1.87 14.07 13.98
C ARG A 120 1.01 12.82 14.05
N LEU A 121 1.38 11.80 13.27
CA LEU A 121 0.66 10.53 13.22
C LEU A 121 0.79 9.81 14.57
N GLN A 122 1.99 9.73 15.14
CA GLN A 122 2.25 9.13 16.45
C GLN A 122 1.44 9.81 17.56
N ARG A 123 1.40 11.15 17.62
CA ARG A 123 0.56 11.88 18.58
C ARG A 123 -0.92 11.52 18.49
N LEU A 124 -1.47 11.41 17.28
CA LEU A 124 -2.86 11.03 17.10
C LEU A 124 -3.14 9.59 17.58
N LEU A 125 -2.20 8.66 17.36
CA LEU A 125 -2.29 7.30 17.89
C LEU A 125 -2.24 7.29 19.42
N GLU A 126 -1.34 8.07 20.04
CA GLU A 126 -1.24 8.22 21.50
C GLU A 126 -2.51 8.81 22.13
N GLU A 127 -3.20 9.72 21.41
CA GLU A 127 -4.52 10.24 21.77
C GLU A 127 -5.66 9.21 21.58
N GLY A 128 -5.33 8.02 21.09
CA GLY A 128 -6.25 6.89 20.95
C GLY A 128 -7.03 6.86 19.63
N ASN A 129 -6.68 7.70 18.66
CA ASN A 129 -7.35 7.77 17.36
C ASN A 129 -6.89 6.65 16.41
N VAL A 130 -7.82 6.20 15.57
CA VAL A 130 -7.49 5.52 14.32
C VAL A 130 -7.13 6.56 13.26
N VAL A 131 -5.95 6.47 12.67
CA VAL A 131 -5.52 7.44 11.65
C VAL A 131 -5.81 6.88 10.26
N VAL A 132 -6.63 7.56 9.46
CA VAL A 132 -7.02 7.15 8.10
C VAL A 132 -6.25 8.00 7.07
N VAL A 133 -5.27 7.41 6.40
CA VAL A 133 -4.33 8.05 5.50
C VAL A 133 -4.72 7.85 4.04
N ALA A 134 -4.64 8.93 3.26
CA ALA A 134 -4.77 8.86 1.81
C ALA A 134 -3.53 8.17 1.23
N GLY A 135 -3.70 6.99 0.65
CA GLY A 135 -2.62 6.32 -0.06
C GLY A 135 -2.23 7.06 -1.34
N PHE A 136 -1.23 6.54 -2.06
CA PHE A 136 -0.85 6.98 -3.42
C PHE A 136 -0.30 8.41 -3.55
N GLN A 137 -0.47 9.27 -2.55
CA GLN A 137 -0.07 10.67 -2.60
C GLN A 137 0.98 11.04 -1.54
N GLY A 138 1.76 12.06 -1.83
CA GLY A 138 2.74 12.66 -0.93
C GLY A 138 2.91 14.15 -1.22
N THR A 139 4.02 14.72 -0.74
CA THR A 139 4.39 16.09 -1.05
C THR A 139 5.85 16.20 -1.46
N SER A 140 6.12 16.96 -2.51
CA SER A 140 7.50 17.23 -2.92
C SER A 140 8.10 18.39 -2.14
N ASN A 141 9.41 18.33 -1.92
CA ASN A 141 10.19 19.47 -1.45
C ASN A 141 10.61 20.29 -2.68
N SER A 142 9.78 21.24 -3.11
CA SER A 142 10.08 22.03 -4.31
C SER A 142 11.29 22.94 -4.10
N LEU A 143 12.10 23.10 -5.16
CA LEU A 143 13.18 24.11 -5.23
C LEU A 143 12.63 25.55 -5.10
N SER A 144 11.36 25.79 -5.42
CA SER A 144 10.68 27.09 -5.24
C SER A 144 10.22 27.36 -3.81
N GLY A 145 10.42 26.41 -2.89
CA GLY A 145 10.02 26.51 -1.48
C GLY A 145 8.53 26.24 -1.20
N VAL A 146 7.70 26.04 -2.24
CA VAL A 146 6.26 25.71 -2.09
C VAL A 146 6.07 24.20 -2.32
N PRO A 147 5.62 23.44 -1.31
CA PRO A 147 5.35 22.02 -1.48
C PRO A 147 4.19 21.77 -2.44
N GLU A 148 4.36 20.82 -3.35
CA GLU A 148 3.32 20.39 -4.30
C GLU A 148 2.82 18.99 -3.96
N ILE A 149 1.57 18.69 -4.34
CA ILE A 149 1.04 17.32 -4.27
C ILE A 149 1.74 16.47 -5.32
N THR A 150 2.17 15.28 -4.92
CA THR A 150 2.76 14.29 -5.82
C THR A 150 2.03 12.97 -5.70
N THR A 151 2.02 12.20 -6.79
CA THR A 151 1.54 10.83 -6.76
C THR A 151 2.66 9.82 -6.97
N LEU A 152 2.49 8.65 -6.38
CA LEU A 152 3.49 7.57 -6.38
C LEU A 152 3.39 6.67 -7.61
N GLY A 153 2.39 6.86 -8.47
CA GLY A 153 2.14 5.98 -9.62
C GLY A 153 1.44 4.68 -9.24
N ARG A 154 1.44 3.70 -10.16
CA ARG A 154 0.74 2.42 -9.96
C ARG A 154 1.20 1.71 -8.67
N GLY A 155 0.25 1.09 -7.97
CA GLY A 155 0.49 0.45 -6.68
C GLY A 155 0.83 1.42 -5.54
N GLY A 156 0.68 2.73 -5.76
CA GLY A 156 1.09 3.75 -4.79
C GLY A 156 0.47 3.60 -3.42
N SER A 157 -0.78 3.15 -3.29
CA SER A 157 -1.40 2.93 -1.97
C SER A 157 -0.76 1.76 -1.21
N ASP A 158 -0.34 0.69 -1.90
CA ASP A 158 0.40 -0.41 -1.26
C ASP A 158 1.77 0.10 -0.80
N THR A 159 2.48 0.84 -1.66
CA THR A 159 3.75 1.48 -1.33
C THR A 159 3.62 2.42 -0.13
N SER A 160 2.57 3.26 -0.08
CA SER A 160 2.30 4.14 1.07
C SER A 160 2.13 3.35 2.37
N ALA A 161 1.37 2.25 2.34
CA ALA A 161 1.11 1.44 3.52
C ALA A 161 2.37 0.78 4.09
N VAL A 162 3.17 0.17 3.21
CA VAL A 162 4.40 -0.49 3.66
C VAL A 162 5.45 0.54 4.11
N ALA A 163 5.55 1.68 3.42
CA ALA A 163 6.44 2.77 3.83
C ALA A 163 6.05 3.36 5.19
N LEU A 164 4.76 3.54 5.46
CA LEU A 164 4.27 3.96 6.77
C LEU A 164 4.57 2.93 7.86
N ALA A 165 4.38 1.63 7.55
CA ALA A 165 4.70 0.56 8.47
C ALA A 165 6.19 0.53 8.82
N ALA A 166 7.06 0.71 7.82
CA ALA A 166 8.51 0.82 8.03
C ALA A 166 8.87 2.05 8.88
N ALA A 167 8.35 3.23 8.54
CA ALA A 167 8.64 4.48 9.24
C ALA A 167 8.16 4.49 10.69
N LEU A 168 7.03 3.83 10.98
CA LEU A 168 6.46 3.73 12.31
C LEU A 168 7.01 2.56 13.15
N GLY A 169 7.78 1.66 12.53
CA GLY A 169 8.18 0.41 13.19
C GLY A 169 6.97 -0.47 13.56
N ALA A 170 5.96 -0.51 12.69
CA ALA A 170 4.74 -1.27 12.92
C ALA A 170 5.00 -2.78 12.99
N ASP A 171 4.21 -3.49 13.79
CA ASP A 171 4.33 -4.94 13.98
C ASP A 171 3.95 -5.74 12.72
N ALA A 172 3.01 -5.21 11.92
CA ALA A 172 2.67 -5.77 10.63
C ALA A 172 2.01 -4.74 9.70
N CYS A 173 2.14 -4.97 8.40
CA CYS A 173 1.39 -4.32 7.35
C CYS A 173 0.42 -5.32 6.70
N GLU A 174 -0.88 -5.05 6.74
CA GLU A 174 -1.91 -5.91 6.15
C GLU A 174 -2.46 -5.25 4.89
N ILE A 175 -2.36 -5.95 3.76
CA ILE A 175 -2.91 -5.53 2.48
C ILE A 175 -4.20 -6.29 2.22
N TYR A 176 -5.33 -5.58 2.30
CA TYR A 176 -6.65 -6.08 2.00
C TYR A 176 -7.01 -5.84 0.53
N THR A 177 -7.34 -6.93 -0.16
CA THR A 177 -7.62 -6.95 -1.59
C THR A 177 -8.81 -7.88 -1.91
N ASP A 178 -9.12 -8.08 -3.18
CA ASP A 178 -10.23 -8.90 -3.69
C ASP A 178 -9.89 -10.39 -3.86
N VAL A 179 -8.62 -10.75 -3.68
CA VAL A 179 -8.15 -12.14 -3.65
C VAL A 179 -7.88 -12.61 -2.21
N PRO A 180 -7.99 -13.93 -1.92
CA PRO A 180 -7.74 -14.49 -0.59
C PRO A 180 -6.30 -14.31 -0.10
N GLY A 181 -5.35 -14.14 -1.00
CA GLY A 181 -3.93 -13.99 -0.73
C GLY A 181 -3.13 -14.24 -2.01
N VAL A 182 -1.88 -14.67 -1.86
CA VAL A 182 -1.04 -15.12 -2.98
C VAL A 182 -1.39 -16.58 -3.27
N LEU A 183 -1.77 -16.85 -4.51
CA LEU A 183 -2.07 -18.19 -4.99
C LEU A 183 -0.85 -18.76 -5.73
N THR A 184 -0.76 -20.09 -5.81
CA THR A 184 0.34 -20.78 -6.52
C THR A 184 0.45 -20.40 -8.00
N THR A 185 -0.64 -19.94 -8.60
CA THR A 185 -0.70 -19.43 -9.98
C THR A 185 -1.98 -18.61 -10.18
N ASP A 186 -2.19 -18.04 -11.38
CA ASP A 186 -3.39 -17.28 -11.72
C ASP A 186 -4.63 -18.21 -11.75
N PRO A 187 -5.60 -18.04 -10.82
CA PRO A 187 -6.79 -18.89 -10.73
C PRO A 187 -7.70 -18.77 -11.96
N ARG A 188 -7.55 -17.70 -12.76
CA ARG A 188 -8.31 -17.50 -14.00
C ARG A 188 -7.80 -18.42 -15.12
N LYS A 189 -6.56 -18.89 -15.02
CA LYS A 189 -5.93 -19.81 -15.97
C LYS A 189 -5.94 -21.25 -15.44
N VAL A 190 -5.67 -21.43 -14.15
CA VAL A 190 -5.63 -22.74 -13.50
C VAL A 190 -6.64 -22.77 -12.36
N PRO A 191 -7.81 -23.40 -12.54
CA PRO A 191 -8.89 -23.39 -11.55
C PRO A 191 -8.53 -23.96 -10.18
N ASN A 192 -7.53 -24.85 -10.12
CA ASN A 192 -7.07 -25.52 -8.91
C ASN A 192 -5.90 -24.78 -8.23
N ALA A 193 -5.69 -23.49 -8.52
CA ALA A 193 -4.69 -22.69 -7.83
C ALA A 193 -4.91 -22.70 -6.32
N GLN A 194 -3.86 -22.95 -5.55
CA GLN A 194 -3.92 -23.12 -4.11
C GLN A 194 -3.42 -21.87 -3.40
N LEU A 195 -4.03 -21.55 -2.26
CA LEU A 195 -3.55 -20.46 -1.40
C LEU A 195 -2.22 -20.84 -0.77
N MET A 196 -1.24 -19.94 -0.87
CA MET A 196 0.03 -20.08 -0.17
C MET A 196 -0.12 -19.49 1.22
N ASP A 197 0.18 -20.27 2.27
CA ASP A 197 0.15 -19.76 3.65
C ASP A 197 1.27 -18.74 3.90
N THR A 198 2.44 -19.01 3.30
CA THR A 198 3.65 -18.20 3.45
C THR A 198 4.41 -18.12 2.13
N VAL A 199 5.02 -16.96 1.86
CA VAL A 199 5.96 -16.74 0.75
C VAL A 199 7.05 -15.78 1.21
N THR A 200 8.27 -15.90 0.70
CA THR A 200 9.32 -14.91 0.99
C THR A 200 9.14 -13.66 0.13
N CYS A 201 9.65 -12.51 0.60
CA CYS A 201 9.64 -11.28 -0.20
C CYS A 201 10.39 -11.46 -1.53
N ASN A 202 11.48 -12.24 -1.56
CA ASN A 202 12.22 -12.52 -2.80
C ASN A 202 11.38 -13.34 -3.78
N GLU A 203 10.74 -14.43 -3.33
CA GLU A 203 9.82 -15.21 -4.17
C GLU A 203 8.67 -14.33 -4.68
N MET A 204 8.10 -13.47 -3.83
CA MET A 204 7.03 -12.56 -4.26
C MET A 204 7.51 -11.55 -5.32
N LEU A 205 8.74 -11.03 -5.22
CA LEU A 205 9.31 -10.14 -6.23
C LEU A 205 9.45 -10.86 -7.59
N GLU A 206 9.92 -12.11 -7.57
CA GLU A 206 10.00 -12.94 -8.78
C GLU A 206 8.60 -13.19 -9.37
N LEU A 207 7.62 -13.59 -8.54
CA LEU A 207 6.23 -13.79 -8.98
C LEU A 207 5.63 -12.51 -9.57
N ALA A 208 5.85 -11.37 -8.94
CA ALA A 208 5.36 -10.08 -9.43
C ALA A 208 6.02 -9.69 -10.77
N SER A 209 7.31 -9.99 -10.94
CA SER A 209 8.02 -9.77 -12.21
C SER A 209 7.45 -10.63 -13.36
N LEU A 210 6.92 -11.81 -13.03
CA LEU A 210 6.27 -12.74 -13.95
C LEU A 210 4.78 -12.44 -14.17
N GLY A 211 4.26 -11.37 -13.57
CA GLY A 211 2.89 -10.88 -13.81
C GLY A 211 1.87 -11.20 -12.72
N ALA A 212 2.30 -11.72 -11.55
CA ALA A 212 1.41 -11.84 -10.41
C ALA A 212 1.03 -10.44 -9.87
N ALA A 213 -0.18 -9.98 -10.18
CA ALA A 213 -0.62 -8.61 -9.89
C ALA A 213 -1.17 -8.39 -8.46
N VAL A 214 -0.91 -9.32 -7.52
CA VAL A 214 -1.49 -9.27 -6.16
C VAL A 214 -0.87 -8.17 -5.30
N LEU A 215 0.44 -7.92 -5.45
CA LEU A 215 1.16 -6.88 -4.74
C LEU A 215 2.06 -6.11 -5.70
N HIS A 216 2.15 -4.80 -5.49
CA HIS A 216 3.08 -4.00 -6.27
C HIS A 216 4.54 -4.25 -5.84
N PRO A 217 5.49 -4.47 -6.78
CA PRO A 217 6.90 -4.78 -6.45
C PRO A 217 7.55 -3.78 -5.50
N ARG A 218 7.32 -2.47 -5.69
CA ARG A 218 7.84 -1.42 -4.79
C ARG A 218 7.44 -1.62 -3.32
N ALA A 219 6.21 -2.07 -3.07
CA ALA A 219 5.76 -2.31 -1.70
C ALA A 219 6.50 -3.54 -1.10
N VAL A 220 6.69 -4.59 -1.89
CA VAL A 220 7.42 -5.79 -1.47
C VAL A 220 8.90 -5.49 -1.23
N GLU A 221 9.52 -4.64 -2.05
CA GLU A 221 10.91 -4.19 -1.86
C GLU A 221 11.09 -3.44 -0.54
N ILE A 222 10.20 -2.50 -0.21
CA ILE A 222 10.24 -1.79 1.09
C ILE A 222 10.07 -2.79 2.23
N ALA A 223 9.10 -3.71 2.13
CA ALA A 223 8.88 -4.72 3.16
C ALA A 223 10.13 -5.58 3.38
N ARG A 224 10.78 -6.02 2.30
CA ARG A 224 12.03 -6.78 2.35
C ARG A 224 13.14 -5.98 3.04
N ASN A 225 13.38 -4.75 2.58
CA ASN A 225 14.52 -3.93 2.95
C ASN A 225 14.45 -3.42 4.40
N TYR A 226 13.24 -3.18 4.92
CA TYR A 226 13.01 -2.71 6.29
C TYR A 226 12.51 -3.81 7.23
N GLY A 227 12.35 -5.05 6.74
CA GLY A 227 11.91 -6.19 7.53
C GLY A 227 10.46 -6.07 8.03
N VAL A 228 9.58 -5.40 7.27
CA VAL A 228 8.17 -5.24 7.63
C VAL A 228 7.42 -6.55 7.37
N PRO A 229 6.81 -7.18 8.38
CA PRO A 229 5.96 -8.35 8.17
C PRO A 229 4.72 -7.93 7.36
N LEU A 230 4.56 -8.48 6.16
CA LEU A 230 3.45 -8.12 5.27
C LEU A 230 2.46 -9.27 5.17
N ARG A 231 1.16 -8.97 5.21
CA ARG A 231 0.11 -9.99 5.08
C ARG A 231 -0.90 -9.60 4.01
N VAL A 232 -1.08 -10.45 3.02
CA VAL A 232 -2.10 -10.23 1.97
C VAL A 232 -3.32 -11.06 2.31
N ARG A 233 -4.49 -10.45 2.34
CA ARG A 233 -5.74 -11.15 2.61
C ARG A 233 -6.93 -10.50 1.90
N SER A 234 -8.03 -11.23 1.83
CA SER A 234 -9.26 -10.69 1.24
C SER A 234 -9.97 -9.74 2.21
N SER A 235 -10.53 -8.63 1.71
CA SER A 235 -11.49 -7.84 2.50
C SER A 235 -12.89 -8.47 2.60
N TRP A 236 -13.14 -9.60 1.92
CA TRP A 236 -14.43 -10.29 1.91
C TRP A 236 -14.50 -11.47 2.88
N SER A 237 -13.37 -11.88 3.48
CA SER A 237 -13.30 -13.03 4.39
C SER A 237 -12.44 -12.72 5.61
N GLU A 238 -12.63 -13.49 6.69
CA GLU A 238 -11.75 -13.44 7.87
C GLU A 238 -10.56 -14.41 7.77
N GLU A 239 -10.40 -15.07 6.62
CA GLU A 239 -9.29 -15.97 6.38
C GLU A 239 -7.93 -15.25 6.53
N PRO A 240 -6.91 -15.94 7.07
CA PRO A 240 -5.62 -15.34 7.41
C PRO A 240 -4.85 -14.79 6.20
N GLY A 241 -5.14 -15.32 5.00
CA GLY A 241 -4.42 -15.03 3.77
C GLY A 241 -2.95 -15.46 3.83
N THR A 242 -2.10 -14.83 3.03
CA THR A 242 -0.68 -15.17 2.88
C THR A 242 0.21 -14.25 3.70
N LEU A 243 1.12 -14.82 4.47
CA LEU A 243 2.18 -14.08 5.16
C LEU A 243 3.43 -13.97 4.27
N LEU A 244 3.92 -12.75 4.05
CA LEU A 244 5.20 -12.49 3.43
C LEU A 244 6.28 -12.35 4.49
N THR A 245 7.34 -13.14 4.34
CA THR A 245 8.50 -13.13 5.24
C THR A 245 9.71 -12.50 4.56
N SER A 246 10.49 -11.71 5.31
CA SER A 246 11.77 -11.22 4.84
C SER A 246 12.90 -11.96 5.55
N SER A 247 13.89 -12.43 4.80
CA SER A 247 15.12 -13.03 5.33
C SER A 247 16.17 -11.99 5.78
N ALA A 248 15.88 -10.69 5.62
CA ALA A 248 16.87 -9.63 5.84
C ALA A 248 17.28 -9.53 7.33
N SER A 249 18.56 -9.82 7.59
CA SER A 249 19.23 -9.60 8.89
C SER A 249 19.70 -8.16 9.10
N SER A 250 19.59 -7.29 8.10
CA SER A 250 19.99 -5.88 8.21
C SER A 250 18.76 -5.00 8.40
N ARG A 251 18.53 -4.56 9.64
CA ARG A 251 17.84 -3.28 9.87
C ARG A 251 18.70 -2.21 9.20
N ARG A 252 18.39 -1.82 7.96
CA ARG A 252 19.07 -0.68 7.34
C ARG A 252 18.84 0.53 8.24
N GLY A 253 19.93 1.21 8.60
CA GLY A 253 19.90 2.34 9.53
C GLY A 253 19.00 3.47 9.01
N SER A 254 18.46 4.25 9.93
CA SER A 254 17.50 5.35 9.75
C SER A 254 18.05 6.57 8.97
N GLY A 255 18.70 6.38 7.83
CA GLY A 255 19.36 7.45 7.06
C GLY A 255 19.52 7.23 5.54
N GLU A 256 19.19 6.04 5.01
CA GLU A 256 18.98 5.86 3.58
C GLU A 256 17.46 5.94 3.32
N GLY A 257 17.01 6.79 2.39
CA GLY A 257 15.58 7.06 2.15
C GLY A 257 14.74 5.80 1.89
N LEU A 258 13.43 5.89 2.14
CA LEU A 258 12.50 4.75 2.16
C LEU A 258 12.44 3.94 0.85
N GLU A 259 12.69 4.59 -0.28
CA GLU A 259 12.83 3.94 -1.57
C GLU A 259 14.25 4.09 -2.11
N LEU A 260 14.78 3.00 -2.69
CA LEU A 260 16.15 2.98 -3.20
C LEU A 260 16.32 3.89 -4.41
N GLY A 261 17.24 4.85 -4.29
CA GLY A 261 17.76 5.64 -5.42
C GLY A 261 18.85 4.91 -6.24
N LYS A 262 19.30 3.73 -5.80
CA LYS A 262 20.38 2.97 -6.45
C LYS A 262 19.81 1.87 -7.36
N PRO A 263 20.28 1.73 -8.63
CA PRO A 263 19.79 0.70 -9.55
C PRO A 263 20.09 -0.74 -9.10
N VAL A 264 21.13 -0.93 -8.28
CA VAL A 264 21.57 -2.22 -7.74
C VAL A 264 21.97 -1.98 -6.28
N ASP A 265 21.42 -2.78 -5.36
CA ASP A 265 21.66 -2.66 -3.92
C ASP A 265 22.37 -3.89 -3.31
N GLY A 266 22.56 -4.94 -4.10
CA GLY A 266 23.32 -6.13 -3.73
C GLY A 266 23.46 -7.10 -4.89
N ALA A 267 24.39 -8.05 -4.75
CA ALA A 267 24.49 -9.23 -5.59
C ALA A 267 24.68 -10.43 -4.66
N GLU A 268 23.80 -11.41 -4.75
CA GLU A 268 23.85 -12.65 -3.98
C GLU A 268 24.06 -13.82 -4.94
N LEU A 269 24.96 -14.74 -4.59
CA LEU A 269 25.18 -15.97 -5.34
C LEU A 269 24.57 -17.13 -4.55
N ASP A 270 23.37 -17.55 -4.94
CA ASP A 270 22.80 -18.80 -4.44
C ASP A 270 23.29 -19.97 -5.31
N THR A 271 24.12 -20.83 -4.71
CA THR A 271 24.69 -22.01 -5.39
C THR A 271 23.84 -23.27 -5.23
N ALA A 272 22.80 -23.21 -4.39
CA ALA A 272 21.91 -24.33 -4.09
C ALA A 272 20.53 -24.20 -4.77
N GLN A 273 20.25 -23.09 -5.45
CA GLN A 273 18.99 -22.87 -6.16
C GLN A 273 19.12 -23.21 -7.65
N ALA A 274 18.28 -24.13 -8.13
CA ALA A 274 18.11 -24.37 -9.56
C ALA A 274 16.93 -23.55 -10.09
N VAL A 275 17.19 -22.61 -11.00
CA VAL A 275 16.13 -21.87 -11.71
C VAL A 275 15.73 -22.67 -12.95
N LEU A 276 14.52 -23.24 -12.94
CA LEU A 276 13.93 -23.88 -14.12
C LEU A 276 12.77 -23.03 -14.63
N ALA A 277 12.96 -22.39 -15.79
CA ALA A 277 11.89 -21.74 -16.53
C ALA A 277 11.41 -22.68 -17.65
N LEU A 278 10.14 -23.08 -17.59
CA LEU A 278 9.50 -23.85 -18.65
C LEU A 278 8.64 -22.90 -19.48
N ALA A 279 9.04 -22.69 -20.73
CA ALA A 279 8.26 -21.94 -21.72
C ALA A 279 7.58 -22.89 -22.70
N HIS A 280 6.41 -22.52 -23.20
CA HIS A 280 5.67 -23.28 -24.21
C HIS A 280 5.30 -24.72 -23.80
N VAL A 281 5.03 -24.93 -22.51
CA VAL A 281 4.42 -26.20 -22.07
C VAL A 281 3.01 -26.25 -22.65
N PRO A 282 2.68 -27.21 -23.53
CA PRO A 282 1.34 -27.33 -24.07
C PRO A 282 0.38 -27.75 -22.95
N ASP A 283 -0.77 -27.08 -22.86
CA ASP A 283 -1.87 -27.50 -22.00
C ASP A 283 -2.33 -28.90 -22.44
N GLN A 284 -2.22 -29.89 -21.55
CA GLN A 284 -2.94 -31.16 -21.67
C GLN A 284 -4.17 -31.14 -20.78
#